data_AF-A0A8K0LLV4-F1
#
_entry.id   AF-A0A8K0LLV4-F1
#
_cell.length_a   1.000
_cell.length_b   1.000
_cell.length_c   1.000
_cell.angle_alpha   90.00
_cell.angle_beta   90.00
_cell.angle_gamma   90.00
#
_symmetry.space_group_name_H-M   'P 1'
#
loop_
_entity.id
_entity.type
_entity.pdbx_description
1 polymer ?
#
loop_
_entity_poly.entity_id
_entity_poly.type
_entity_poly.pdbx_seq_one_letter_code
_entity_poly.pdbx_strand_id
1 'polypeptide(L)'
;MASEQLLDKIHTLSDLELAALLCLIAREHCLISTEPDSIDELAEELRLVAARTFNLTSTIVSCHAHTTLDEFANGLFVQPNPQPPPSPGNARSASPYHSRHEQQSQLSPAGVAGHHGSYFPVTPSPRLGGTRSPVLPSIGRSHSQIPPARIANVILAKDLDRAPRAVQIQALELLRTRRIFTRTSVQTAPKQFLFIALVGASSGGQARVTPHLNDFFYISHWHDPDDHGFPYLDEELDRQNGRENDDDDNTDAVSTTSSNSVIRISRHPSPSPALGLGSPRSVTSSIHGHPNHHHTTHNKLDQTSPPTTPLLTEPELAHLSHLAHTTIHTTISITRYQSNFISFLRGHRAVALPGSVSPTATRHLADLSRSLACLHGLDYVTPSIVGLAARKVYAHRLELVRDPMRERSVQWGSEVGAVAALLGGEDAEGGGMIGPEEVLEEVLGMVKVPL
;
A
#
# COMPACT_ATOMS: atom_id res chain seq x y z
N MET A 1 24.89 -3.07 8.22
CA MET A 1 24.56 -3.29 6.79
C MET A 1 23.41 -4.27 6.70
N ALA A 2 22.61 -4.22 5.63
CA ALA A 2 21.59 -5.24 5.38
C ALA A 2 22.25 -6.60 5.11
N SER A 3 21.56 -7.70 5.44
CA SER A 3 22.06 -9.04 5.11
C SER A 3 22.04 -9.26 3.60
N GLU A 4 23.01 -10.01 3.08
CA GLU A 4 23.13 -10.33 1.65
C GLU A 4 21.84 -10.97 1.10
N GLN A 5 21.27 -11.92 1.85
CA GLN A 5 19.98 -12.55 1.52
C GLN A 5 18.82 -11.55 1.40
N LEU A 6 18.84 -10.46 2.18
CA LEU A 6 17.80 -9.45 2.13
C LEU A 6 18.00 -8.52 0.92
N LEU A 7 19.26 -8.22 0.58
CA LEU A 7 19.61 -7.46 -0.62
C LEU A 7 19.25 -8.24 -1.89
N ASP A 8 19.49 -9.55 -1.92
CA ASP A 8 19.10 -10.41 -3.05
C ASP A 8 17.58 -10.38 -3.27
N LYS A 9 16.78 -10.48 -2.20
CA LYS A 9 15.33 -10.30 -2.28
C LYS A 9 14.94 -8.93 -2.83
N ILE A 10 15.62 -7.86 -2.38
CA ILE A 10 15.34 -6.48 -2.80
C ILE A 10 15.65 -6.29 -4.29
N HIS A 11 16.75 -6.87 -4.80
CA HIS A 11 17.12 -6.77 -6.20
C HIS A 11 16.16 -7.51 -7.14
N THR A 12 15.39 -8.48 -6.64
CA THR A 12 14.35 -9.17 -7.41
C THR A 12 13.00 -8.46 -7.43
N LEU A 13 12.84 -7.36 -6.69
CA LEU A 13 11.58 -6.62 -6.63
C LEU A 13 11.31 -5.85 -7.92
N SER A 14 10.04 -5.79 -8.29
CA SER A 14 9.51 -4.86 -9.28
C SER A 14 9.66 -3.39 -8.84
N ASP A 15 9.48 -2.48 -9.77
CA ASP A 15 9.46 -1.04 -9.56
C ASP A 15 8.38 -0.59 -8.56
N LEU A 16 7.18 -1.18 -8.66
CA LEU A 16 6.04 -0.93 -7.76
C LEU A 16 6.33 -1.43 -6.34
N GLU A 17 6.88 -2.63 -6.21
CA GLU A 17 7.29 -3.20 -4.92
C GLU A 17 8.38 -2.36 -4.26
N LEU A 18 9.37 -1.92 -5.05
CA LEU A 18 10.45 -1.07 -4.57
C LEU A 18 9.92 0.30 -4.10
N ALA A 19 8.99 0.91 -4.85
CA ALA A 19 8.35 2.16 -4.47
C ALA A 19 7.57 2.02 -3.15
N ALA A 20 6.80 0.94 -2.99
CA ALA A 20 6.08 0.64 -1.76
C ALA A 20 7.05 0.39 -0.58
N LEU A 21 8.11 -0.38 -0.80
CA LEU A 21 9.15 -0.67 0.20
C LEU A 21 9.81 0.62 0.72
N LEU A 22 10.23 1.51 -0.19
CA LEU A 22 10.84 2.79 0.18
C LEU A 22 9.92 3.64 1.08
N CYS A 23 8.62 3.65 0.78
CA CYS A 23 7.63 4.37 1.59
C CYS A 23 7.40 3.70 2.96
N LEU A 24 7.37 2.37 3.00
CA LEU A 24 7.23 1.62 4.25
C LEU A 24 8.45 1.80 5.17
N ILE A 25 9.67 1.82 4.63
CA ILE A 25 10.92 2.07 5.36
C ILE A 25 10.91 3.47 5.99
N ALA A 26 10.55 4.50 5.19
CA ALA A 26 10.50 5.89 5.63
C ALA A 26 9.26 6.22 6.48
N ARG A 27 8.24 5.34 6.47
CA ARG A 27 6.91 5.55 7.08
C ARG A 27 6.18 6.77 6.53
N GLU A 28 6.35 7.01 5.25
CA GLU A 28 5.74 8.09 4.49
C GLU A 28 4.84 7.52 3.36
N HIS A 29 4.27 8.39 2.54
CA HIS A 29 3.22 8.05 1.55
C HIS A 29 3.69 8.37 0.13
N CYS A 30 3.16 7.71 -0.90
CA CYS A 30 3.57 7.97 -2.29
C CYS A 30 2.41 8.33 -3.20
N LEU A 31 2.79 8.93 -4.32
CA LEU A 31 1.96 9.10 -5.50
C LEU A 31 2.52 8.19 -6.60
N ILE A 32 1.69 7.33 -7.15
CA ILE A 32 2.05 6.51 -8.31
C ILE A 32 1.14 6.93 -9.46
N SER A 33 1.76 7.16 -10.60
CA SER A 33 1.09 7.57 -11.83
C SER A 33 1.36 6.57 -12.94
N THR A 34 0.38 6.36 -13.78
CA THR A 34 0.45 5.49 -14.96
C THR A 34 -0.47 6.07 -16.04
N GLU A 35 -0.54 5.42 -17.19
CA GLU A 35 -1.49 5.79 -18.24
C GLU A 35 -2.94 5.68 -17.75
N PRO A 36 -3.86 6.57 -18.17
CA PRO A 36 -5.22 6.57 -17.67
C PRO A 36 -5.98 5.26 -17.86
N ASP A 37 -5.64 4.50 -18.90
CA ASP A 37 -6.31 3.24 -19.26
C ASP A 37 -5.88 2.08 -18.34
N SER A 38 -4.69 2.16 -17.73
CA SER A 38 -4.12 1.09 -16.89
C SER A 38 -4.21 1.36 -15.38
N ILE A 39 -4.92 2.40 -14.94
CA ILE A 39 -5.08 2.72 -13.50
C ILE A 39 -5.75 1.57 -12.73
N ASP A 40 -6.72 0.91 -13.36
CA ASP A 40 -7.47 -0.20 -12.76
C ASP A 40 -6.57 -1.41 -12.53
N GLU A 41 -5.77 -1.76 -13.54
CA GLU A 41 -4.77 -2.83 -13.49
C GLU A 41 -3.70 -2.53 -12.44
N LEU A 42 -3.17 -1.30 -12.42
CA LEU A 42 -2.22 -0.85 -11.41
C LEU A 42 -2.78 -0.96 -9.98
N ALA A 43 -4.06 -0.62 -9.78
CA ALA A 43 -4.68 -0.70 -8.46
C ALA A 43 -4.81 -2.14 -7.98
N GLU A 44 -5.17 -3.07 -8.86
CA GLU A 44 -5.24 -4.49 -8.56
C GLU A 44 -3.84 -5.09 -8.34
N GLU A 45 -2.86 -4.72 -9.16
CA GLU A 45 -1.46 -5.13 -8.98
C GLU A 45 -0.93 -4.69 -7.62
N LEU A 46 -1.10 -3.42 -7.25
CA LEU A 46 -0.68 -2.91 -5.94
C LEU A 46 -1.44 -3.57 -4.78
N ARG A 47 -2.69 -3.99 -5.00
CA ARG A 47 -3.46 -4.77 -4.02
C ARG A 47 -2.80 -6.14 -3.80
N LEU A 48 -2.37 -6.80 -4.88
CA LEU A 48 -1.64 -8.07 -4.85
C LEU A 48 -0.24 -7.91 -4.25
N VAL A 49 0.51 -6.87 -4.60
CA VAL A 49 1.81 -6.52 -4.01
C VAL A 49 1.69 -6.36 -2.49
N ALA A 50 0.69 -5.61 -2.02
CA ALA A 50 0.46 -5.43 -0.57
C ALA A 50 0.24 -6.77 0.14
N ALA A 51 -0.53 -7.68 -0.46
CA ALA A 51 -0.86 -8.99 0.12
C ALA A 51 0.30 -10.00 0.01
N ARG A 52 0.88 -10.17 -1.18
CA ARG A 52 1.88 -11.20 -1.50
C ARG A 52 3.29 -10.80 -1.04
N THR A 53 3.69 -9.55 -1.22
CA THR A 53 5.05 -9.10 -0.91
C THR A 53 5.20 -8.73 0.56
N PHE A 54 4.23 -8.01 1.12
CA PHE A 54 4.33 -7.41 2.46
C PHE A 54 3.37 -8.00 3.50
N ASN A 55 2.43 -8.87 3.11
CA ASN A 55 1.36 -9.40 3.98
C ASN A 55 0.55 -8.30 4.68
N LEU A 56 0.24 -7.22 3.97
CA LEU A 56 -0.54 -6.09 4.45
C LEU A 56 -1.95 -6.09 3.87
N THR A 57 -2.92 -5.71 4.70
CA THR A 57 -4.29 -5.51 4.23
C THR A 57 -4.39 -4.25 3.37
N SER A 58 -4.99 -4.34 2.20
CA SER A 58 -5.17 -3.24 1.25
C SER A 58 -6.67 -3.01 0.97
N THR A 59 -7.04 -1.75 0.74
CA THR A 59 -8.36 -1.36 0.24
C THR A 59 -8.21 -0.39 -0.92
N ILE A 60 -9.09 -0.48 -1.90
CA ILE A 60 -9.14 0.40 -3.06
C ILE A 60 -10.29 1.38 -2.87
N VAL A 61 -9.99 2.67 -2.90
CA VAL A 61 -10.98 3.75 -2.83
C VAL A 61 -10.98 4.48 -4.16
N SER A 62 -12.08 4.36 -4.89
CA SER A 62 -12.26 5.04 -6.18
C SER A 62 -12.82 6.45 -5.95
N CYS A 63 -12.07 7.47 -6.34
CA CYS A 63 -12.49 8.86 -6.20
C CYS A 63 -13.02 9.42 -7.53
N HIS A 64 -13.99 10.33 -7.43
CA HIS A 64 -14.58 11.02 -8.57
C HIS A 64 -15.13 12.38 -8.14
N ALA A 65 -15.58 13.19 -9.09
CA ALA A 65 -16.04 14.57 -8.85
C ALA A 65 -17.18 14.71 -7.81
N HIS A 66 -17.93 13.64 -7.54
CA HIS A 66 -19.04 13.62 -6.59
C HIS A 66 -18.76 12.83 -5.31
N THR A 67 -17.52 12.41 -5.05
CA THR A 67 -17.20 11.57 -3.89
C THR A 67 -17.50 12.34 -2.61
N THR A 68 -18.26 11.72 -1.71
CA THR A 68 -18.62 12.34 -0.43
C THR A 68 -17.58 12.01 0.66
N LEU A 69 -17.52 12.83 1.72
CA LEU A 69 -16.62 12.58 2.85
C LEU A 69 -16.94 11.26 3.57
N ASP A 70 -18.23 10.90 3.65
CA ASP A 70 -18.66 9.65 4.27
C ASP A 70 -18.31 8.44 3.40
N GLU A 71 -18.48 8.55 2.09
CA GLU A 71 -18.07 7.52 1.13
C GLU A 71 -16.56 7.28 1.18
N PHE A 72 -15.76 8.35 1.14
CA PHE A 72 -14.31 8.26 1.28
C PHE A 72 -13.93 7.61 2.62
N ALA A 73 -14.50 8.05 3.74
CA ALA A 73 -14.20 7.50 5.05
C ALA A 73 -14.58 6.02 5.18
N ASN A 74 -15.75 5.63 4.65
CA ASN A 74 -16.21 4.24 4.67
C ASN A 74 -15.34 3.32 3.80
N GLY A 75 -14.80 3.83 2.68
CA GLY A 75 -13.90 3.09 1.80
C GLY A 75 -12.54 2.73 2.44
N LEU A 76 -12.14 3.40 3.53
CA LEU A 76 -10.88 3.13 4.22
C LEU A 76 -10.89 1.86 5.09
N PHE A 77 -12.07 1.34 5.41
CA PHE A 77 -12.21 0.21 6.34
C PHE A 77 -12.15 -1.13 5.61
N VAL A 78 -11.43 -2.08 6.18
CA VAL A 78 -11.47 -3.48 5.71
C VAL A 78 -12.83 -4.04 6.09
N GLN A 79 -13.60 -4.53 5.10
CA GLN A 79 -14.84 -5.23 5.39
C GLN A 79 -14.51 -6.53 6.12
N PRO A 80 -15.11 -6.79 7.30
CA PRO A 80 -14.95 -8.08 7.95
C PRO A 80 -15.53 -9.15 7.03
N ASN A 81 -14.70 -10.12 6.64
CA ASN A 81 -15.12 -11.28 5.86
C ASN A 81 -16.39 -11.87 6.54
N PRO A 82 -17.54 -11.96 5.85
CA PRO A 82 -18.74 -12.51 6.46
C PRO A 82 -18.45 -13.96 6.86
N GLN A 83 -18.29 -14.22 8.15
CA GLN A 83 -18.21 -15.59 8.65
C GLN A 83 -19.48 -16.31 8.19
N PRO A 84 -19.38 -17.51 7.59
CA PRO A 84 -20.56 -18.29 7.26
C PRO A 84 -21.37 -18.51 8.54
N PRO A 85 -22.71 -18.39 8.48
CA PRO A 85 -23.54 -18.52 9.66
C PRO A 85 -23.24 -19.86 10.34
N PRO A 86 -23.12 -19.90 11.68
CA PRO A 86 -22.90 -21.16 12.37
C PRO A 86 -24.06 -22.09 12.02
N SER A 87 -23.72 -23.27 11.48
CA SER A 87 -24.68 -24.33 11.18
C SER A 87 -25.62 -24.55 12.37
N PRO A 88 -26.93 -24.76 12.17
CA PRO A 88 -27.91 -24.84 13.26
C PRO A 88 -27.69 -26.12 14.07
N GLY A 89 -26.77 -26.06 15.04
CA GLY A 89 -26.50 -27.11 16.00
C GLY A 89 -27.48 -27.03 17.16
N ASN A 90 -28.46 -27.93 17.16
CA ASN A 90 -29.27 -28.41 18.30
C ASN A 90 -29.33 -27.50 19.53
N ALA A 91 -30.27 -26.54 19.51
CA ALA A 91 -30.73 -25.86 20.71
C ALA A 91 -31.42 -26.86 21.64
N ARG A 92 -30.68 -27.44 22.60
CA ARG A 92 -31.27 -28.03 23.80
C ARG A 92 -31.40 -26.94 24.86
N SER A 93 -32.63 -26.46 24.99
CA SER A 93 -33.10 -25.50 25.98
C SER A 93 -32.76 -25.98 27.40
N ALA A 94 -31.92 -25.24 28.13
CA ALA A 94 -31.73 -25.46 29.56
C ALA A 94 -32.86 -24.74 30.33
N SER A 95 -33.73 -25.52 30.98
CA SER A 95 -34.82 -25.04 31.82
C SER A 95 -34.30 -24.56 33.19
N PRO A 96 -34.78 -23.43 33.75
CA PRO A 96 -34.26 -22.88 35.00
C PRO A 96 -35.18 -23.25 36.18
N TYR A 97 -35.08 -24.48 36.69
CA TYR A 97 -35.53 -24.81 38.04
C TYR A 97 -34.66 -25.93 38.60
N HIS A 98 -33.73 -25.60 39.50
CA HIS A 98 -33.16 -26.60 40.40
C HIS A 98 -33.25 -26.12 41.85
N SER A 99 -34.07 -26.85 42.60
CA SER A 99 -34.36 -26.67 44.02
C SER A 99 -33.14 -27.01 44.88
N ARG A 100 -32.89 -26.16 45.86
CA ARG A 100 -31.95 -26.33 46.96
C ARG A 100 -32.33 -27.56 47.78
N HIS A 101 -31.43 -28.54 47.87
CA HIS A 101 -31.51 -29.61 48.87
C HIS A 101 -30.15 -29.72 49.56
N GLU A 102 -30.10 -29.36 50.84
CA GLU A 102 -28.96 -29.58 51.73
C GLU A 102 -28.91 -31.07 52.07
N GLN A 103 -27.74 -31.69 51.85
CA GLN A 103 -27.50 -33.07 52.25
C GLN A 103 -26.41 -33.13 53.32
N GLN A 104 -26.80 -33.79 54.41
CA GLN A 104 -26.14 -33.95 55.68
C GLN A 104 -25.29 -35.23 55.63
N SER A 105 -24.00 -35.14 55.97
CA SER A 105 -23.16 -36.31 56.29
C SER A 105 -21.99 -35.84 57.16
N GLN A 106 -22.06 -36.03 58.48
CA GLN A 106 -21.62 -37.21 59.22
C GLN A 106 -20.09 -37.25 59.41
N LEU A 107 -19.72 -37.13 60.68
CA LEU A 107 -18.40 -37.03 61.28
C LEU A 107 -17.69 -38.40 61.35
N SER A 108 -16.35 -38.39 61.37
CA SER A 108 -15.50 -39.21 62.28
C SER A 108 -13.99 -39.03 61.99
N PRO A 109 -13.09 -39.33 62.95
CA PRO A 109 -12.16 -38.30 63.44
C PRO A 109 -10.67 -38.72 63.58
N ALA A 110 -9.90 -37.80 64.19
CA ALA A 110 -8.68 -37.97 64.99
C ALA A 110 -7.36 -37.52 64.33
N GLY A 111 -6.63 -36.62 65.03
CA GLY A 111 -5.25 -36.30 64.68
C GLY A 111 -4.62 -35.01 65.25
N VAL A 112 -4.40 -34.98 66.58
CA VAL A 112 -3.23 -34.39 67.29
C VAL A 112 -2.99 -32.87 67.38
N ALA A 113 -2.63 -32.48 68.62
CA ALA A 113 -2.30 -31.23 69.28
C ALA A 113 -1.14 -30.33 68.74
N GLY A 114 -1.14 -29.07 69.22
CA GLY A 114 0.06 -28.23 69.42
C GLY A 114 -0.15 -26.73 69.07
N HIS A 115 -0.65 -25.88 69.99
CA HIS A 115 0.13 -24.86 70.73
C HIS A 115 1.04 -23.93 69.90
N HIS A 116 0.69 -22.64 69.75
CA HIS A 116 1.46 -21.48 70.26
C HIS A 116 0.67 -20.16 70.06
N GLY A 117 0.76 -19.24 71.01
CA GLY A 117 0.05 -17.96 71.01
C GLY A 117 0.91 -16.72 70.74
N SER A 118 0.22 -15.59 70.51
CA SER A 118 0.59 -14.19 70.81
C SER A 118 -0.64 -13.32 70.47
N TYR A 119 -1.41 -12.79 71.44
CA TYR A 119 -1.25 -11.57 72.26
C TYR A 119 -1.29 -10.22 71.50
N PHE A 120 -2.54 -9.75 71.23
CA PHE A 120 -3.10 -8.36 71.24
C PHE A 120 -2.50 -7.22 70.37
N PRO A 121 -3.20 -6.06 70.17
CA PRO A 121 -4.61 -5.65 70.42
C PRO A 121 -5.28 -5.02 69.15
N VAL A 122 -6.58 -4.66 69.06
CA VAL A 122 -7.24 -3.42 69.53
C VAL A 122 -8.74 -3.48 69.14
N THR A 123 -9.62 -3.04 70.05
CA THR A 123 -11.09 -2.84 69.93
C THR A 123 -11.41 -1.35 69.59
N PRO A 124 -12.67 -0.86 69.50
CA PRO A 124 -13.82 -1.30 68.68
C PRO A 124 -14.62 -0.13 68.01
N SER A 125 -15.62 -0.49 67.17
CA SER A 125 -16.92 0.22 66.91
C SER A 125 -17.01 1.36 65.87
N PRO A 126 -18.22 1.73 65.38
CA PRO A 126 -19.34 0.91 64.88
C PRO A 126 -19.96 1.43 63.55
N ARG A 127 -20.95 0.69 63.03
CA ARG A 127 -21.74 0.91 61.79
C ARG A 127 -22.70 2.11 61.87
N LEU A 128 -23.01 2.78 60.74
CA LEU A 128 -24.38 3.22 60.37
C LEU A 128 -24.49 3.81 58.94
N GLY A 129 -25.55 3.39 58.21
CA GLY A 129 -26.12 4.05 57.01
C GLY A 129 -25.51 3.62 55.66
N GLY A 130 -26.16 2.91 54.72
CA GLY A 130 -27.59 2.70 54.51
C GLY A 130 -28.17 3.63 53.43
N THR A 131 -27.81 3.46 52.15
CA THR A 131 -28.68 3.85 51.00
C THR A 131 -28.56 2.82 49.87
N ARG A 132 -29.72 2.38 49.40
CA ARG A 132 -29.95 1.36 48.37
C ARG A 132 -29.78 1.99 46.99
N SER A 133 -29.07 1.31 46.09
CA SER A 133 -29.19 1.52 44.64
C SER A 133 -29.73 0.22 44.01
N PRO A 134 -30.70 0.29 43.09
CA PRO A 134 -31.33 -0.90 42.54
C PRO A 134 -30.41 -1.57 41.50
N VAL A 135 -30.16 -2.86 41.69
CA VAL A 135 -29.52 -3.72 40.69
C VAL A 135 -30.57 -4.06 39.64
N LEU A 136 -30.42 -3.54 38.42
CA LEU A 136 -31.14 -4.08 37.26
C LEU A 136 -30.46 -5.41 36.85
N PRO A 137 -31.24 -6.46 36.54
CA PRO A 137 -30.67 -7.69 36.01
C PRO A 137 -30.18 -7.47 34.58
N SER A 138 -28.89 -7.75 34.36
CA SER A 138 -28.28 -7.81 33.04
C SER A 138 -28.95 -8.92 32.23
N ILE A 139 -29.85 -8.52 31.32
CA ILE A 139 -30.32 -9.39 30.25
C ILE A 139 -29.11 -9.61 29.32
N GLY A 140 -28.59 -10.83 29.32
CA GLY A 140 -27.53 -11.27 28.42
C GLY A 140 -27.95 -11.06 26.97
N ARG A 141 -27.51 -9.96 26.37
CA ARG A 141 -27.40 -9.85 24.92
C ARG A 141 -26.12 -10.56 24.52
N SER A 142 -26.26 -11.75 23.93
CA SER A 142 -25.26 -12.31 23.04
C SER A 142 -25.15 -11.39 21.82
N HIS A 143 -24.41 -10.28 21.96
CA HIS A 143 -23.91 -9.54 20.81
C HIS A 143 -22.83 -10.43 20.19
N SER A 144 -23.14 -11.01 19.03
CA SER A 144 -22.12 -11.29 18.02
C SER A 144 -21.36 -9.98 17.81
N GLN A 145 -20.20 -9.85 18.46
CA GLN A 145 -19.34 -8.69 18.31
C GLN A 145 -18.87 -8.67 16.85
N ILE A 146 -19.55 -7.89 16.01
CA ILE A 146 -19.00 -7.48 14.73
C ILE A 146 -17.68 -6.78 15.08
N PRO A 147 -16.53 -7.28 14.60
CA PRO A 147 -15.25 -6.68 14.92
C PRO A 147 -15.28 -5.19 14.52
N PRO A 148 -14.72 -4.29 15.34
CA PRO A 148 -14.74 -2.87 15.03
C PRO A 148 -14.06 -2.63 13.68
N ALA A 149 -14.71 -1.85 12.81
CA ALA A 149 -14.16 -1.46 11.53
C ALA A 149 -12.76 -0.85 11.73
N ARG A 150 -11.75 -1.45 11.10
CA ARG A 150 -10.35 -1.04 11.20
C ARG A 150 -9.88 -0.55 9.85
N ILE A 151 -9.14 0.56 9.86
CA ILE A 151 -8.51 1.12 8.66
C ILE A 151 -7.49 0.11 8.13
N ALA A 152 -7.48 -0.13 6.82
CA ALA A 152 -6.52 -1.02 6.17
C ALA A 152 -5.07 -0.53 6.37
N ASN A 153 -4.10 -1.43 6.24
CA ASN A 153 -2.69 -1.06 6.31
C ASN A 153 -2.26 -0.25 5.08
N VAL A 154 -2.78 -0.59 3.90
CA VAL A 154 -2.51 0.07 2.64
C VAL A 154 -3.81 0.65 2.07
N ILE A 155 -3.82 1.93 1.77
CA ILE A 155 -4.95 2.61 1.10
C ILE A 155 -4.50 2.94 -0.32
N LEU A 156 -5.22 2.42 -1.31
CA LEU A 156 -5.02 2.70 -2.72
C LEU A 156 -6.13 3.66 -3.17
N ALA A 157 -5.81 4.95 -3.23
CA ALA A 157 -6.77 6.00 -3.58
C ALA A 157 -6.67 6.31 -5.08
N LYS A 158 -7.58 5.74 -5.87
CA LYS A 158 -7.66 5.97 -7.31
C LYS A 158 -8.31 7.31 -7.62
N ASP A 159 -7.80 7.99 -8.64
CA ASP A 159 -8.34 9.24 -9.18
C ASP A 159 -8.51 10.33 -8.11
N LEU A 160 -7.58 10.39 -7.16
CA LEU A 160 -7.65 11.33 -6.04
C LEU A 160 -7.61 12.80 -6.50
N ASP A 161 -7.02 13.06 -7.67
CA ASP A 161 -7.01 14.34 -8.36
C ASP A 161 -8.42 14.79 -8.80
N ARG A 162 -9.30 13.86 -9.13
CA ARG A 162 -10.70 14.12 -9.52
C ARG A 162 -11.63 14.32 -8.32
N ALA A 163 -11.18 13.99 -7.11
CA ALA A 163 -11.95 14.13 -5.88
C ALA A 163 -12.19 15.61 -5.53
N PRO A 164 -13.33 15.97 -4.91
CA PRO A 164 -13.56 17.30 -4.36
C PRO A 164 -12.46 17.74 -3.39
N ARG A 165 -12.18 19.04 -3.32
CA ARG A 165 -11.18 19.60 -2.39
C ARG A 165 -11.38 19.16 -0.95
N ALA A 166 -12.62 19.02 -0.49
CA ALA A 166 -12.93 18.56 0.86
C ALA A 166 -12.43 17.13 1.13
N VAL A 167 -12.55 16.22 0.15
CA VAL A 167 -12.03 14.84 0.24
C VAL A 167 -10.51 14.83 0.25
N GLN A 168 -9.87 15.63 -0.62
CA GLN A 168 -8.41 15.77 -0.61
C GLN A 168 -7.87 16.34 0.71
N ILE A 169 -8.60 17.29 1.32
CA ILE A 169 -8.27 17.83 2.65
C ILE A 169 -8.43 16.75 3.73
N GLN A 170 -9.47 15.92 3.66
CA GLN A 170 -9.67 14.82 4.60
C GLN A 170 -8.55 13.75 4.45
N ALA A 171 -8.13 13.46 3.22
CA ALA A 171 -6.95 12.64 2.98
C ALA A 171 -5.71 13.28 3.62
N LEU A 172 -5.44 14.56 3.37
CA LEU A 172 -4.31 15.27 3.99
C LEU A 172 -4.36 15.21 5.53
N GLU A 173 -5.55 15.35 6.14
CA GLU A 173 -5.71 15.21 7.58
C GLU A 173 -5.38 13.80 8.07
N LEU A 174 -5.79 12.76 7.35
CA LEU A 174 -5.43 11.38 7.62
C LEU A 174 -3.93 11.16 7.53
N LEU A 175 -3.26 11.66 6.49
CA LEU A 175 -1.81 11.56 6.32
C LEU A 175 -1.07 12.27 7.48
N ARG A 176 -1.52 13.47 7.87
CA ARG A 176 -0.87 14.29 8.90
C ARG A 176 -1.10 13.79 10.32
N THR A 177 -2.33 13.38 10.64
CA THR A 177 -2.74 13.05 12.02
C THR A 177 -2.79 11.55 12.27
N ARG A 178 -2.74 10.73 11.22
CA ARG A 178 -2.99 9.28 11.24
C ARG A 178 -4.33 8.95 11.88
N ARG A 179 -5.31 9.83 11.76
CA ARG A 179 -6.66 9.68 12.28
C ARG A 179 -7.67 10.16 11.25
N ILE A 180 -8.82 9.49 11.23
CA ILE A 180 -9.99 9.96 10.51
C ILE A 180 -11.17 10.11 11.46
N PHE A 181 -11.91 11.20 11.28
CA PHE A 181 -13.11 11.50 12.02
C PHE A 181 -14.31 11.09 11.17
N THR A 182 -15.07 10.12 11.66
CA THR A 182 -16.38 9.77 11.09
C THR A 182 -17.48 10.40 11.95
N ARG A 183 -18.72 10.35 11.47
CA ARG A 183 -19.89 10.85 12.23
C ARG A 183 -20.02 10.20 13.62
N THR A 184 -19.57 8.95 13.75
CA THR A 184 -19.84 8.11 14.94
C THR A 184 -18.61 7.79 15.77
N SER A 185 -17.41 7.93 15.21
CA SER A 185 -16.18 7.57 15.91
C SER A 185 -14.93 8.18 15.27
N VAL A 186 -13.85 8.26 16.05
CA VAL A 186 -12.51 8.60 15.57
C VAL A 186 -11.72 7.30 15.42
N GLN A 187 -11.20 7.06 14.22
CA GLN A 187 -10.43 5.86 13.92
C GLN A 187 -8.98 6.23 13.66
N THR A 188 -8.05 5.52 14.33
CA THR A 188 -6.62 5.75 14.18
C THR A 188 -6.06 4.75 13.16
N ALA A 189 -5.25 5.24 12.22
CA ALA A 189 -4.58 4.40 11.24
C ALA A 189 -3.60 3.43 11.93
N PRO A 190 -3.36 2.23 11.35
CA PRO A 190 -2.41 1.28 11.90
C PRO A 190 -0.98 1.85 12.03
N LYS A 191 -0.13 1.18 12.83
CA LYS A 191 1.29 1.59 12.98
C LYS A 191 2.04 1.53 11.65
N GLN A 192 1.79 0.47 10.88
CA GLN A 192 2.21 0.31 9.50
C GLN A 192 1.06 0.75 8.61
N PHE A 193 1.17 1.98 8.12
CA PHE A 193 0.16 2.61 7.32
C PHE A 193 0.82 3.24 6.10
N LEU A 194 0.36 2.84 4.92
CA LEU A 194 0.79 3.35 3.63
C LEU A 194 -0.44 3.86 2.88
N PHE A 195 -0.37 5.11 2.43
CA PHE A 195 -1.35 5.69 1.55
C PHE A 195 -0.67 5.88 0.19
N ILE A 196 -1.29 5.34 -0.86
CA ILE A 196 -0.82 5.45 -2.24
C ILE A 196 -1.91 6.17 -3.03
N ALA A 197 -1.60 7.36 -3.54
CA ALA A 197 -2.46 8.03 -4.50
C ALA A 197 -2.15 7.51 -5.90
N LEU A 198 -3.17 6.99 -6.60
CA LEU A 198 -3.08 6.51 -7.97
C LEU A 198 -3.73 7.54 -8.89
N VAL A 199 -2.95 8.07 -9.83
CA VAL A 199 -3.40 9.17 -10.70
C VAL A 199 -3.01 8.86 -12.15
N GLY A 200 -4.00 8.85 -13.04
CA GLY A 200 -3.75 8.78 -14.48
C GLY A 200 -3.10 10.05 -14.99
N ALA A 201 -1.98 9.92 -15.70
CA ALA A 201 -1.33 11.04 -16.36
C ALA A 201 -0.79 10.60 -17.72
N SER A 202 -0.50 11.56 -18.60
CA SER A 202 0.07 11.25 -19.93
C SER A 202 1.56 10.96 -19.89
N SER A 203 2.25 11.36 -18.81
CA SER A 203 3.67 11.11 -18.62
C SER A 203 4.07 11.26 -17.15
N GLY A 204 5.27 10.78 -16.83
CA GLY A 204 5.91 10.97 -15.54
C GLY A 204 5.95 12.43 -15.11
N GLY A 205 5.75 12.66 -13.81
CA GLY A 205 5.82 14.00 -13.23
C GLY A 205 4.69 14.95 -13.64
N GLN A 206 3.63 14.51 -14.34
CA GLN A 206 2.45 15.34 -14.64
C GLN A 206 1.26 15.12 -13.71
N ALA A 207 1.22 14.01 -12.98
CA ALA A 207 0.18 13.77 -11.99
C ALA A 207 0.18 14.87 -10.93
N ARG A 208 -0.98 15.48 -10.68
CA ARG A 208 -1.14 16.58 -9.74
C ARG A 208 -2.41 16.41 -8.93
N VAL A 209 -2.26 16.52 -7.60
CA VAL A 209 -3.36 16.76 -6.67
C VAL A 209 -3.25 18.20 -6.15
N THR A 210 -4.06 18.57 -5.15
CA THR A 210 -3.92 19.89 -4.51
C THR A 210 -2.49 20.11 -3.98
N PRO A 211 -1.92 21.33 -4.12
CA PRO A 211 -0.51 21.59 -3.79
C PRO A 211 -0.10 21.16 -2.37
N HIS A 212 -0.98 21.35 -1.38
CA HIS A 212 -0.70 20.98 0.01
C HIS A 212 -0.68 19.45 0.23
N LEU A 213 -1.57 18.72 -0.44
CA LEU A 213 -1.59 17.26 -0.37
C LEU A 213 -0.38 16.68 -1.11
N ASN A 214 -0.05 17.26 -2.26
CA ASN A 214 1.09 16.88 -3.08
C ASN A 214 2.42 17.00 -2.32
N ASP A 215 2.57 18.06 -1.51
CA ASP A 215 3.75 18.26 -0.65
C ASP A 215 3.90 17.18 0.44
N PHE A 216 2.82 16.48 0.78
CA PHE A 216 2.84 15.42 1.79
C PHE A 216 3.29 14.05 1.25
N PHE A 217 3.29 13.85 -0.07
CA PHE A 217 3.77 12.60 -0.67
C PHE A 217 5.29 12.55 -0.77
N TYR A 218 5.90 11.55 -0.15
CA TYR A 218 7.33 11.27 -0.10
C TYR A 218 7.99 11.25 -1.46
N ILE A 219 7.46 10.40 -2.34
CA ILE A 219 7.96 10.18 -3.70
C ILE A 219 6.80 10.17 -4.69
N SER A 220 7.13 10.51 -5.94
CA SER A 220 6.32 10.16 -7.09
C SER A 220 7.02 9.10 -7.93
N HIS A 221 6.23 8.18 -8.47
CA HIS A 221 6.71 7.12 -9.35
C HIS A 221 5.80 7.04 -10.58
N TRP A 222 6.40 7.02 -11.76
CA TRP A 222 5.72 6.72 -13.01
C TRP A 222 5.93 5.24 -13.32
N HIS A 223 4.82 4.52 -13.49
CA HIS A 223 4.81 3.12 -13.89
C HIS A 223 4.32 3.04 -15.32
N ASP A 224 5.19 2.52 -16.19
CA ASP A 224 4.90 2.28 -17.59
C ASP A 224 4.48 0.81 -17.77
N PRO A 225 3.20 0.54 -18.13
CA PRO A 225 2.71 -0.83 -18.27
C PRO A 225 3.40 -1.59 -19.41
N ASP A 226 3.91 -0.90 -20.44
CA ASP A 226 4.58 -1.55 -21.57
C ASP A 226 6.00 -2.06 -21.20
N ASP A 227 6.69 -1.35 -20.30
CA ASP A 227 8.06 -1.68 -19.88
C ASP A 227 8.11 -2.70 -18.73
N HIS A 228 7.20 -2.58 -17.76
CA HIS A 228 7.25 -3.36 -16.51
C HIS A 228 6.12 -4.38 -16.37
N GLY A 229 4.99 -4.19 -17.06
CA GLY A 229 3.82 -5.06 -16.97
C GLY A 229 3.21 -5.15 -15.57
N PHE A 230 2.34 -6.15 -15.37
CA PHE A 230 1.67 -6.40 -14.09
C PHE A 230 1.87 -7.87 -13.65
N PRO A 231 3.06 -8.23 -13.13
CA PRO A 231 3.43 -9.64 -12.92
C PRO A 231 2.44 -10.44 -12.06
N TYR A 232 1.92 -9.86 -10.96
CA TYR A 232 1.02 -10.60 -10.09
C TYR A 232 -0.40 -10.72 -10.66
N LEU A 233 -0.85 -9.70 -11.39
CA LEU A 233 -2.14 -9.69 -12.08
C LEU A 233 -2.13 -10.69 -13.24
N ASP A 234 -1.07 -10.69 -14.06
CA ASP A 234 -0.88 -11.64 -15.16
C ASP A 234 -0.90 -13.09 -14.65
N GLU A 235 -0.18 -13.37 -13.55
CA GLU A 235 -0.21 -14.69 -12.91
C GLU A 235 -1.62 -15.11 -12.44
N GLU A 236 -2.43 -14.16 -11.95
CA GLU A 236 -3.78 -14.45 -11.47
C GLU A 236 -4.75 -14.70 -12.65
N LEU A 237 -4.59 -13.95 -13.75
CA LEU A 237 -5.34 -14.14 -14.99
C LEU A 237 -5.02 -15.50 -15.63
N ASP A 238 -3.74 -15.89 -15.67
CA ASP A 238 -3.31 -17.20 -16.19
C ASP A 238 -3.88 -18.35 -15.36
N ARG A 239 -3.94 -18.20 -14.03
CA ARG A 239 -4.57 -19.20 -13.14
C ARG A 239 -6.07 -19.31 -13.35
N GLN A 240 -6.76 -18.22 -13.69
CA GLN A 240 -8.18 -18.23 -13.99
C GLN A 240 -8.44 -18.90 -15.34
N ASN A 241 -7.71 -18.51 -16.39
CA ASN A 241 -7.80 -19.10 -17.72
C ASN A 241 -7.42 -20.59 -17.76
N GLY A 242 -6.45 -21.01 -16.94
CA GLY A 242 -6.07 -22.42 -16.83
C GLY A 242 -7.16 -23.31 -16.21
N ARG A 243 -8.02 -22.74 -15.34
CA ARG A 243 -9.14 -23.48 -14.72
C ARG A 243 -10.33 -23.64 -15.68
N GLU A 244 -10.57 -22.66 -16.55
CA GLU A 244 -11.67 -22.73 -17.53
C GLU A 244 -11.44 -23.79 -18.62
N ASN A 245 -10.19 -24.10 -18.96
CA ASN A 245 -9.88 -25.11 -19.98
C ASN A 245 -9.95 -26.57 -19.47
N ASP A 246 -9.97 -26.79 -18.15
CA ASP A 246 -10.02 -28.13 -17.55
C ASP A 246 -11.45 -28.64 -17.30
N ASP A 247 -12.47 -27.78 -17.46
CA ASP A 247 -13.89 -28.11 -17.22
C ASP A 247 -14.67 -28.47 -18.52
N ASP A 248 -14.00 -28.55 -19.68
CA ASP A 248 -14.61 -28.74 -21.01
C ASP A 248 -14.49 -30.20 -21.55
N ASP A 249 -14.47 -31.20 -20.68
CA ASP A 249 -14.77 -32.60 -21.04
C ASP A 249 -16.12 -32.99 -20.44
N ASN A 250 -17.20 -32.45 -21.01
CA ASN A 250 -18.51 -33.09 -21.20
C ASN A 250 -19.61 -32.02 -21.42
N THR A 251 -20.00 -31.77 -22.67
CA THR A 251 -21.38 -31.93 -23.16
C THR A 251 -21.52 -31.48 -24.62
N ASP A 252 -21.88 -32.43 -25.48
CA ASP A 252 -22.53 -32.16 -26.76
C ASP A 252 -23.84 -31.39 -26.52
N ALA A 253 -23.96 -30.15 -27.01
CA ALA A 253 -25.14 -29.66 -27.73
C ALA A 253 -25.11 -28.14 -28.02
N VAL A 254 -25.03 -27.85 -29.32
CA VAL A 254 -25.73 -26.75 -30.03
C VAL A 254 -25.44 -25.31 -29.58
N SER A 255 -24.61 -24.66 -30.38
CA SER A 255 -24.46 -23.21 -30.46
C SER A 255 -25.73 -22.52 -30.97
N THR A 256 -26.22 -21.52 -30.23
CA THR A 256 -26.84 -20.32 -30.84
C THR A 256 -26.47 -19.07 -30.05
N THR A 257 -25.62 -18.26 -30.71
CA THR A 257 -25.56 -16.79 -30.66
C THR A 257 -25.47 -16.09 -29.31
N SER A 258 -24.32 -15.47 -29.05
CA SER A 258 -24.28 -14.04 -28.73
C SER A 258 -22.93 -13.45 -29.10
N SER A 259 -22.98 -12.51 -30.03
CA SER A 259 -21.90 -11.59 -30.36
C SER A 259 -21.62 -10.70 -29.15
N ASN A 260 -20.37 -10.61 -28.72
CA ASN A 260 -19.74 -9.33 -28.45
C ASN A 260 -18.21 -9.45 -28.55
N SER A 261 -17.71 -8.60 -29.42
CA SER A 261 -16.35 -8.44 -29.91
C SER A 261 -15.35 -8.03 -28.83
N VAL A 262 -14.19 -8.68 -28.78
CA VAL A 262 -12.95 -8.06 -28.34
C VAL A 262 -11.87 -8.32 -29.39
N ILE A 263 -11.34 -7.22 -29.92
CA ILE A 263 -10.36 -7.16 -31.00
C ILE A 263 -9.01 -7.61 -30.42
N ARG A 264 -8.51 -8.77 -30.86
CA ARG A 264 -7.09 -9.14 -30.69
C ARG A 264 -6.25 -8.37 -31.71
N ILE A 265 -5.49 -7.37 -31.25
CA ILE A 265 -4.40 -6.79 -32.04
C ILE A 265 -3.21 -7.75 -31.95
N SER A 266 -3.01 -8.50 -33.02
CA SER A 266 -1.83 -9.33 -33.25
C SER A 266 -0.62 -8.46 -33.61
N ARG A 267 0.42 -8.43 -32.76
CA ARG A 267 1.77 -8.02 -33.19
C ARG A 267 2.58 -9.26 -33.54
N HIS A 268 3.06 -9.26 -34.78
CA HIS A 268 3.91 -10.28 -35.38
C HIS A 268 5.28 -10.39 -34.69
N PRO A 269 5.87 -11.60 -34.59
CA PRO A 269 7.32 -11.76 -34.49
C PRO A 269 7.96 -11.91 -35.89
N SER A 270 9.13 -11.29 -36.05
CA SER A 270 10.03 -11.37 -37.21
C SER A 270 10.59 -12.79 -37.45
N PRO A 271 10.96 -13.16 -38.69
CA PRO A 271 11.35 -14.53 -39.03
C PRO A 271 12.87 -14.76 -38.90
N SER A 272 13.25 -16.00 -38.57
CA SER A 272 14.54 -16.60 -38.94
C SER A 272 14.32 -18.07 -39.31
N PRO A 273 15.04 -18.60 -40.31
CA PRO A 273 14.62 -19.80 -41.03
C PRO A 273 15.11 -21.12 -40.41
N ALA A 274 14.34 -22.15 -40.75
CA ALA A 274 14.43 -23.54 -40.33
C ALA A 274 15.63 -24.32 -40.87
N LEU A 275 16.04 -25.36 -40.12
CA LEU A 275 16.47 -26.71 -40.55
C LEU A 275 16.32 -27.61 -39.29
N GLY A 276 15.83 -28.85 -39.27
CA GLY A 276 15.38 -29.82 -40.25
C GLY A 276 15.20 -31.18 -39.53
N LEU A 277 14.46 -32.12 -40.15
CA LEU A 277 14.34 -33.56 -39.84
C LEU A 277 13.73 -33.92 -38.46
N GLY A 278 12.77 -34.82 -38.30
CA GLY A 278 12.24 -35.86 -39.17
C GLY A 278 11.96 -37.12 -38.34
N SER A 279 10.70 -37.58 -38.37
CA SER A 279 10.27 -38.98 -38.23
C SER A 279 10.15 -39.65 -36.83
N PRO A 280 9.33 -40.73 -36.71
CA PRO A 280 8.21 -40.72 -35.76
C PRO A 280 8.03 -42.04 -34.95
N ARG A 281 6.92 -42.09 -34.19
CA ARG A 281 6.15 -43.28 -33.75
C ARG A 281 6.85 -44.31 -32.85
N SER A 282 6.22 -44.59 -31.70
CA SER A 282 5.74 -45.95 -31.45
C SER A 282 4.52 -45.98 -30.54
N VAL A 283 3.52 -46.68 -31.03
CA VAL A 283 2.30 -47.13 -30.38
C VAL A 283 2.61 -48.46 -29.69
N THR A 284 2.18 -48.69 -28.45
CA THR A 284 1.71 -50.03 -28.04
C THR A 284 0.63 -49.92 -26.97
N SER A 285 -0.55 -50.39 -27.38
CA SER A 285 -1.73 -50.79 -26.62
C SER A 285 -1.47 -51.90 -25.60
N SER A 286 -2.31 -51.97 -24.55
CA SER A 286 -2.96 -53.19 -24.00
C SER A 286 -3.85 -52.79 -22.80
N ILE A 287 -5.17 -52.64 -22.98
CA ILE A 287 -6.24 -53.62 -22.63
C ILE A 287 -6.01 -54.35 -21.29
N HIS A 288 -6.80 -54.02 -20.26
CA HIS A 288 -7.70 -54.95 -19.54
C HIS A 288 -8.37 -54.31 -18.30
N GLY A 289 -9.68 -54.53 -18.17
CA GLY A 289 -10.32 -54.90 -16.90
C GLY A 289 -10.89 -53.79 -16.01
N HIS A 290 -12.19 -53.50 -16.16
CA HIS A 290 -13.01 -53.09 -15.01
C HIS A 290 -13.12 -54.26 -14.02
N PRO A 291 -13.15 -54.00 -12.70
CA PRO A 291 -14.45 -53.96 -12.05
C PRO A 291 -14.62 -52.86 -10.98
N ASN A 292 -15.89 -52.53 -10.75
CA ASN A 292 -16.46 -51.64 -9.74
C ASN A 292 -15.66 -51.47 -8.44
N HIS A 293 -15.34 -50.21 -8.12
CA HIS A 293 -15.15 -49.79 -6.74
C HIS A 293 -15.91 -48.49 -6.44
N HIS A 294 -16.64 -48.53 -5.33
CA HIS A 294 -17.35 -47.43 -4.70
C HIS A 294 -16.42 -46.23 -4.49
N HIS A 295 -16.71 -45.09 -5.12
CA HIS A 295 -16.13 -43.81 -4.72
C HIS A 295 -17.18 -42.97 -3.98
N THR A 296 -16.98 -42.95 -2.67
CA THR A 296 -17.44 -41.91 -1.75
C THR A 296 -17.28 -40.53 -2.37
N THR A 297 -18.39 -39.80 -2.46
CA THR A 297 -18.42 -38.38 -2.80
C THR A 297 -17.67 -37.58 -1.73
N HIS A 298 -16.37 -37.37 -1.93
CA HIS A 298 -15.64 -36.35 -1.20
C HIS A 298 -16.02 -34.99 -1.80
N ASN A 299 -16.77 -34.21 -1.03
CA ASN A 299 -16.91 -32.77 -1.21
C ASN A 299 -15.52 -32.18 -1.47
N LYS A 300 -15.31 -31.60 -2.65
CA LYS A 300 -14.19 -30.73 -2.97
C LYS A 300 -14.42 -29.42 -2.21
N LEU A 301 -14.11 -29.45 -0.91
CA LEU A 301 -14.00 -28.28 -0.05
C LEU A 301 -12.97 -27.34 -0.68
N ASP A 302 -13.35 -26.06 -0.72
CA ASP A 302 -12.54 -24.88 -0.96
C ASP A 302 -11.04 -25.14 -1.14
N GLN A 303 -10.56 -25.02 -2.38
CA GLN A 303 -9.16 -24.68 -2.60
C GLN A 303 -8.95 -23.23 -2.14
N THR A 304 -8.83 -23.04 -0.84
CA THR A 304 -8.05 -21.91 -0.33
C THR A 304 -6.64 -22.10 -0.89
N SER A 305 -6.21 -21.19 -1.76
CA SER A 305 -4.82 -21.08 -2.20
C SER A 305 -3.89 -21.26 -1.00
N PRO A 306 -2.77 -22.01 -1.13
CA PRO A 306 -1.82 -22.16 -0.03
C PRO A 306 -1.38 -20.77 0.47
N PRO A 307 -1.15 -20.57 1.78
CA PRO A 307 -0.67 -19.29 2.28
C PRO A 307 0.69 -18.99 1.64
N THR A 308 0.70 -18.08 0.68
CA THR A 308 1.92 -17.56 0.07
C THR A 308 2.73 -16.94 1.19
N THR A 309 3.92 -17.48 1.48
CA THR A 309 4.83 -16.88 2.45
C THR A 309 5.22 -15.50 1.92
N PRO A 310 5.06 -14.42 2.70
CA PRO A 310 5.41 -13.09 2.21
C PRO A 310 6.90 -12.99 1.91
N LEU A 311 7.22 -12.31 0.81
CA LEU A 311 8.61 -12.12 0.39
C LEU A 311 9.40 -11.32 1.44
N LEU A 312 8.76 -10.31 2.02
CA LEU A 312 9.29 -9.42 3.06
C LEU A 312 8.39 -9.41 4.29
N THR A 313 8.98 -9.72 5.44
CA THR A 313 8.28 -9.80 6.72
C THR A 313 8.35 -8.48 7.52
N GLU A 314 7.40 -8.25 8.43
CA GLU A 314 7.41 -7.09 9.34
C GLU A 314 8.75 -6.86 10.08
N PRO A 315 9.42 -7.88 10.66
CA PRO A 315 10.73 -7.66 11.30
C PRO A 315 11.83 -7.27 10.31
N GLU A 316 11.85 -7.82 9.08
CA GLU A 316 12.80 -7.41 8.04
C GLU A 316 12.59 -5.94 7.67
N LEU A 317 11.34 -5.50 7.51
CA LEU A 317 11.02 -4.10 7.22
C LEU A 317 11.44 -3.17 8.38
N ALA A 318 11.17 -3.56 9.62
CA ALA A 318 11.59 -2.80 10.80
C ALA A 318 13.12 -2.69 10.90
N HIS A 319 13.82 -3.77 10.56
CA HIS A 319 15.28 -3.79 10.49
C HIS A 319 15.81 -2.86 9.40
N LEU A 320 15.24 -2.87 8.18
CA LEU A 320 15.61 -1.95 7.10
C LEU A 320 15.37 -0.48 7.48
N SER A 321 14.22 -0.19 8.09
CA SER A 321 13.92 1.15 8.62
C SER A 321 14.93 1.60 9.65
N HIS A 322 15.30 0.71 10.59
CA HIS A 322 16.34 1.00 11.57
C HIS A 322 17.69 1.30 10.89
N LEU A 323 18.15 0.43 9.99
CA LEU A 323 19.42 0.60 9.28
C LEU A 323 19.48 1.92 8.50
N ALA A 324 18.43 2.25 7.76
CA ALA A 324 18.35 3.47 6.96
C ALA A 324 18.50 4.74 7.81
N HIS A 325 17.90 4.77 9.00
CA HIS A 325 17.91 5.97 9.85
C HIS A 325 19.09 6.07 10.81
N THR A 326 19.64 4.94 11.29
CA THR A 326 20.68 4.95 12.35
C THR A 326 22.08 4.65 11.83
N THR A 327 22.20 3.77 10.84
CA THR A 327 23.49 3.21 10.43
C THR A 327 24.12 3.97 9.27
N ILE A 328 23.30 4.46 8.34
CA ILE A 328 23.82 5.09 7.12
C ILE A 328 24.32 6.49 7.41
N HIS A 329 25.58 6.71 7.07
CA HIS A 329 26.26 7.97 7.31
C HIS A 329 26.12 8.91 6.11
N THR A 330 25.69 10.13 6.37
CA THR A 330 25.74 11.24 5.40
C THR A 330 26.89 12.15 5.77
N THR A 331 27.90 12.23 4.91
CA THR A 331 29.06 13.11 5.13
C THR A 331 28.67 14.58 4.93
N ILE A 332 29.42 15.49 5.56
CA ILE A 332 29.16 16.94 5.48
C ILE A 332 29.24 17.45 4.02
N SER A 333 30.09 16.85 3.18
CA SER A 333 30.18 17.18 1.76
C SER A 333 28.90 16.85 1.01
N ILE A 334 28.24 15.73 1.33
CA ILE A 334 26.96 15.32 0.73
C ILE A 334 25.81 16.17 1.27
N THR A 335 25.78 16.48 2.56
CA THR A 335 24.79 17.44 3.11
C THR A 335 24.89 18.80 2.43
N ARG A 336 26.12 19.26 2.15
CA ARG A 336 26.37 20.49 1.39
C ARG A 336 25.90 20.35 -0.05
N TYR A 337 26.16 19.22 -0.71
CA TYR A 337 25.68 18.93 -2.06
C TYR A 337 24.15 19.00 -2.15
N GLN A 338 23.43 18.33 -1.24
CA GLN A 338 21.97 18.41 -1.12
C GLN A 338 21.48 19.86 -0.93
N SER A 339 22.12 20.61 -0.03
CA SER A 339 21.76 22.01 0.24
C SER A 339 22.01 22.94 -0.95
N ASN A 340 23.12 22.73 -1.67
CA ASN A 340 23.41 23.46 -2.90
C ASN A 340 22.38 23.13 -3.96
N PHE A 341 22.09 21.85 -4.20
CA PHE A 341 21.04 21.42 -5.13
C PHE A 341 19.70 22.12 -4.84
N ILE A 342 19.24 22.10 -3.58
CA ILE A 342 18.00 22.78 -3.16
C ILE A 342 18.05 24.28 -3.43
N SER A 343 19.21 24.92 -3.20
CA SER A 343 19.38 26.36 -3.42
C SER A 343 19.33 26.73 -4.91
N PHE A 344 19.97 25.94 -5.77
CA PHE A 344 19.91 26.11 -7.22
C PHE A 344 18.50 25.85 -7.76
N LEU A 345 17.82 24.83 -7.25
CA LEU A 345 16.44 24.53 -7.63
C LEU A 345 15.48 25.68 -7.28
N ARG A 346 15.65 26.32 -6.11
CA ARG A 346 14.90 27.54 -5.74
C ARG A 346 15.27 28.77 -6.56
N GLY A 347 16.51 28.82 -7.05
CA GLY A 347 17.03 29.88 -7.91
C GLY A 347 16.64 29.74 -9.38
N HIS A 348 16.20 28.55 -9.79
CA HIS A 348 15.86 28.27 -11.19
C HIS A 348 14.71 29.15 -11.68
N ARG A 349 14.82 29.65 -12.93
CA ARG A 349 13.84 30.58 -13.51
C ARG A 349 12.50 29.92 -13.82
N ALA A 350 12.53 28.69 -14.34
CA ALA A 350 11.32 27.95 -14.69
C ALA A 350 10.52 27.46 -13.47
N VAL A 351 11.11 27.47 -12.26
CA VAL A 351 10.44 26.98 -11.05
C VAL A 351 9.58 28.08 -10.44
N ALA A 352 8.27 27.83 -10.36
CA ALA A 352 7.34 28.72 -9.71
C ALA A 352 7.49 28.67 -8.19
N LEU A 353 7.39 29.84 -7.55
CA LEU A 353 7.33 29.99 -6.11
C LEU A 353 6.09 30.83 -5.75
N PRO A 354 5.44 30.60 -4.59
CA PRO A 354 5.78 29.66 -3.52
C PRO A 354 5.22 28.24 -3.73
N GLY A 355 5.92 27.20 -3.23
CA GLY A 355 5.35 25.84 -3.12
C GLY A 355 6.25 24.71 -3.62
N SER A 356 7.05 24.94 -4.67
CA SER A 356 7.81 23.87 -5.34
C SER A 356 8.90 23.21 -4.50
N VAL A 357 9.60 23.97 -3.65
CA VAL A 357 10.75 23.48 -2.87
C VAL A 357 10.54 23.73 -1.37
N SER A 358 9.63 22.96 -0.77
CA SER A 358 9.27 23.05 0.64
C SER A 358 10.35 22.50 1.59
N PRO A 359 10.31 22.85 2.90
CA PRO A 359 11.13 22.20 3.91
C PRO A 359 10.86 20.70 4.03
N THR A 360 9.61 20.27 3.79
CA THR A 360 9.22 18.86 3.78
C THR A 360 9.97 18.10 2.68
N ALA A 361 10.06 18.67 1.47
CA ALA A 361 10.81 18.09 0.37
C ALA A 361 12.30 17.95 0.68
N THR A 362 12.89 18.94 1.37
CA THR A 362 14.29 18.87 1.85
C THR A 362 14.50 17.69 2.80
N ARG A 363 13.57 17.46 3.73
CA ARG A 363 13.60 16.29 4.62
C ARG A 363 13.48 14.99 3.82
N HIS A 364 12.52 14.92 2.90
CA HIS A 364 12.28 13.74 2.07
C HIS A 364 13.49 13.39 1.19
N LEU A 365 14.19 14.38 0.64
CA LEU A 365 15.43 14.17 -0.11
C LEU A 365 16.49 13.49 0.76
N ALA A 366 16.70 13.97 1.98
CA ALA A 366 17.69 13.41 2.90
C ALA A 366 17.33 11.99 3.35
N ASP A 367 16.06 11.76 3.69
CA ASP A 367 15.56 10.45 4.10
C ASP A 367 15.64 9.44 2.95
N LEU A 368 15.21 9.82 1.75
CA LEU A 368 15.22 8.93 0.60
C LEU A 368 16.63 8.59 0.15
N SER A 369 17.56 9.55 0.21
CA SER A 369 18.97 9.29 -0.09
C SER A 369 19.56 8.22 0.84
N ARG A 370 19.16 8.21 2.12
CA ARG A 370 19.59 7.16 3.07
C ARG A 370 18.88 5.84 2.80
N SER A 371 17.58 5.84 2.58
CA SER A 371 16.83 4.62 2.24
C SER A 371 17.39 3.95 0.98
N LEU A 372 17.66 4.71 -0.07
CA LEU A 372 18.26 4.18 -1.30
C LEU A 372 19.67 3.63 -1.08
N ALA A 373 20.53 4.36 -0.36
CA ALA A 373 21.86 3.84 -0.01
C ALA A 373 21.76 2.50 0.74
N CYS A 374 20.76 2.34 1.61
CA CYS A 374 20.50 1.09 2.34
C CYS A 374 20.19 -0.07 1.40
N LEU A 375 19.31 0.17 0.42
CA LEU A 375 18.87 -0.84 -0.53
C LEU A 375 19.98 -1.19 -1.55
N HIS A 376 20.90 -0.27 -1.81
CA HIS A 376 22.10 -0.53 -2.62
C HIS A 376 23.25 -1.18 -1.83
N GLY A 377 23.05 -1.52 -0.56
CA GLY A 377 24.09 -2.15 0.27
C GLY A 377 25.24 -1.21 0.66
N LEU A 378 25.06 0.11 0.51
CA LEU A 378 26.06 1.12 0.86
C LEU A 378 25.90 1.55 2.33
N ASP A 379 27.01 1.83 3.00
CA ASP A 379 27.08 2.42 4.35
C ASP A 379 27.02 3.95 4.35
N TYR A 380 27.26 4.58 3.21
CA TYR A 380 27.21 6.03 3.05
C TYR A 380 26.41 6.45 1.82
N VAL A 381 25.93 7.69 1.86
CA VAL A 381 25.20 8.30 0.74
C VAL A 381 26.18 8.84 -0.29
N THR A 382 25.97 8.51 -1.57
CA THR A 382 26.75 9.04 -2.70
C THR A 382 26.00 10.13 -3.46
N PRO A 383 26.68 11.00 -4.23
CA PRO A 383 26.01 12.03 -5.04
C PRO A 383 25.04 11.43 -6.07
N SER A 384 25.36 10.28 -6.65
CA SER A 384 24.48 9.58 -7.60
C SER A 384 23.16 9.15 -6.96
N ILE A 385 23.20 8.67 -5.71
CA ILE A 385 22.00 8.33 -4.95
C ILE A 385 21.16 9.58 -4.65
N VAL A 386 21.81 10.71 -4.35
CA VAL A 386 21.11 12.00 -4.17
C VAL A 386 20.41 12.42 -5.47
N GLY A 387 21.05 12.25 -6.63
CA GLY A 387 20.44 12.54 -7.93
C GLY A 387 19.20 11.67 -8.20
N LEU A 388 19.28 10.36 -7.91
CA LEU A 388 18.14 9.47 -8.03
C LEU A 388 17.00 9.85 -7.07
N ALA A 389 17.35 10.18 -5.82
CA ALA A 389 16.39 10.64 -4.83
C ALA A 389 15.72 11.96 -5.25
N ALA A 390 16.48 12.89 -5.82
CA ALA A 390 15.98 14.17 -6.28
C ALA A 390 14.90 14.01 -7.37
N ARG A 391 15.13 13.13 -8.35
CA ARG A 391 14.14 12.79 -9.39
C ARG A 391 12.83 12.31 -8.77
N LYS A 392 12.88 11.36 -7.84
CA LYS A 392 11.67 10.79 -7.22
C LYS A 392 10.96 11.74 -6.24
N VAL A 393 11.67 12.61 -5.54
CA VAL A 393 11.08 13.54 -4.55
C VAL A 393 10.49 14.78 -5.20
N TYR A 394 11.14 15.35 -6.22
CA TYR A 394 10.77 16.64 -6.77
C TYR A 394 9.89 16.57 -8.03
N ALA A 395 9.84 15.45 -8.74
CA ALA A 395 9.08 15.34 -10.00
C ALA A 395 7.61 15.77 -9.89
N HIS A 396 6.91 15.36 -8.82
CA HIS A 396 5.53 15.79 -8.56
C HIS A 396 5.42 17.17 -7.93
N ARG A 397 6.47 17.64 -7.23
CA ARG A 397 6.43 18.88 -6.42
C ARG A 397 6.70 20.14 -7.22
N LEU A 398 7.48 20.03 -8.29
CA LEU A 398 7.84 21.18 -9.10
C LEU A 398 6.61 21.71 -9.84
N GLU A 399 6.22 22.92 -9.47
CA GLU A 399 5.30 23.75 -10.23
C GLU A 399 6.14 24.67 -11.11
N LEU A 400 5.82 24.67 -12.41
CA LEU A 400 6.56 25.45 -13.39
C LEU A 400 5.81 26.74 -13.74
N VAL A 401 6.58 27.79 -14.04
CA VAL A 401 6.03 29.07 -14.47
C VAL A 401 5.51 28.92 -15.90
N ARG A 402 4.19 28.73 -16.05
CA ARG A 402 3.52 28.62 -17.36
C ARG A 402 3.23 29.95 -18.02
N ASP A 403 3.07 31.00 -17.22
CA ASP A 403 2.82 32.36 -17.69
C ASP A 403 4.10 33.18 -17.54
N PRO A 404 4.77 33.58 -18.64
CA PRO A 404 5.99 34.38 -18.59
C PRO A 404 5.83 35.67 -17.77
N MET A 405 4.63 36.26 -17.71
CA MET A 405 4.39 37.47 -16.90
C MET A 405 4.52 37.22 -15.39
N ARG A 406 4.37 35.97 -14.94
CA ARG A 406 4.49 35.58 -13.53
C ARG A 406 5.93 35.23 -13.14
N GLU A 407 6.86 35.26 -14.08
CA GLU A 407 8.26 35.03 -13.80
C GLU A 407 8.84 36.21 -12.99
N ARG A 408 9.75 35.90 -12.05
CA ARG A 408 10.26 36.85 -11.04
C ARG A 408 10.99 38.03 -11.67
N SER A 409 11.78 37.81 -12.72
CA SER A 409 12.60 38.84 -13.35
C SER A 409 11.79 39.86 -14.16
N VAL A 410 10.56 39.53 -14.58
CA VAL A 410 9.63 40.49 -15.22
C VAL A 410 9.25 41.62 -14.26
N GLN A 411 9.11 41.34 -12.96
CA GLN A 411 8.87 42.37 -11.94
C GLN A 411 10.02 43.37 -11.82
N TRP A 412 11.21 43.00 -12.29
CA TRP A 412 12.42 43.82 -12.28
C TRP A 412 12.80 44.35 -13.67
N GLY A 413 11.87 44.32 -14.64
CA GLY A 413 12.04 44.94 -15.96
C GLY A 413 12.58 44.02 -17.05
N SER A 414 12.57 42.70 -16.85
CA SER A 414 12.93 41.76 -17.93
C SER A 414 11.84 41.71 -19.00
N GLU A 415 12.24 41.63 -20.27
CA GLU A 415 11.32 41.56 -21.39
C GLU A 415 10.58 40.21 -21.43
N VAL A 416 9.26 40.25 -21.53
CA VAL A 416 8.40 39.05 -21.51
C VAL A 416 8.71 38.11 -22.68
N GLY A 417 9.03 38.65 -23.86
CA GLY A 417 9.40 37.84 -25.03
C GLY A 417 10.70 37.06 -24.82
N ALA A 418 11.72 37.69 -24.23
CA ALA A 418 12.97 37.01 -23.91
C ALA A 418 12.78 35.93 -22.82
N VAL A 419 11.91 36.19 -21.83
CA VAL A 419 11.56 35.22 -20.80
C VAL A 419 10.77 34.05 -21.40
N ALA A 420 9.81 34.33 -22.30
CA ALA A 420 9.06 33.30 -23.00
C ALA A 420 9.99 32.39 -23.81
N ALA A 421 10.91 32.96 -24.60
CA ALA A 421 11.91 32.19 -25.35
C ALA A 421 12.77 31.30 -24.43
N LEU A 422 13.21 31.82 -23.27
CA LEU A 422 13.99 31.05 -22.30
C LEU A 422 13.21 29.93 -21.60
N LEU A 423 11.89 30.08 -21.43
CA LEU A 423 11.03 29.07 -20.81
C LEU A 423 10.52 28.02 -21.81
N GLY A 424 11.03 28.03 -23.05
CA GLY A 424 10.63 27.10 -24.13
C GLY A 424 9.52 27.63 -25.02
N GLY A 425 9.45 28.95 -25.23
CA GLY A 425 8.47 29.59 -26.11
C GLY A 425 8.71 29.25 -27.58
N GLU A 426 7.65 28.72 -28.22
CA GLU A 426 7.23 28.61 -29.64
C GLU A 426 8.25 28.51 -30.80
N ASP A 427 9.48 29.03 -30.68
CA ASP A 427 10.48 29.12 -31.75
C ASP A 427 11.54 27.99 -31.71
N ALA A 428 11.50 27.11 -30.71
CA ALA A 428 12.35 25.92 -30.69
C ALA A 428 11.73 24.86 -31.61
N GLU A 429 12.25 24.72 -32.83
CA GLU A 429 11.92 23.63 -33.76
C GLU A 429 12.06 22.26 -33.04
N GLY A 430 10.92 21.73 -32.55
CA GLY A 430 10.84 20.46 -31.84
C GLY A 430 10.91 20.49 -30.30
N GLY A 431 10.97 21.66 -29.65
CA GLY A 431 11.08 21.79 -28.20
C GLY A 431 9.73 22.06 -27.53
N GLY A 432 9.22 21.10 -26.74
CA GLY A 432 8.07 21.34 -25.86
C GLY A 432 8.40 22.31 -24.72
N MET A 433 7.38 22.78 -23.98
CA MET A 433 7.60 23.52 -22.74
C MET A 433 8.49 22.71 -21.79
N ILE A 434 9.43 23.40 -21.14
CA ILE A 434 10.41 22.76 -20.24
C ILE A 434 9.68 21.91 -19.20
N GLY A 435 10.04 20.63 -19.11
CA GLY A 435 9.45 19.69 -18.16
C GLY A 435 10.07 19.78 -16.75
N PRO A 436 9.39 19.27 -15.69
CA PRO A 436 9.97 19.23 -14.36
C PRO A 436 11.22 18.35 -14.29
N GLU A 437 11.29 17.30 -15.11
CA GLU A 437 12.46 16.41 -15.22
C GLU A 437 13.65 17.13 -15.86
N GLU A 438 13.43 17.91 -16.92
CA GLU A 438 14.48 18.69 -17.58
C GLU A 438 15.10 19.72 -16.63
N VAL A 439 14.27 20.43 -15.86
CA VAL A 439 14.75 21.34 -14.80
C VAL A 439 15.62 20.62 -13.78
N LEU A 440 15.23 19.40 -13.39
CA LEU A 440 15.99 18.61 -12.42
C LEU A 440 17.35 18.18 -12.99
N GLU A 441 17.40 17.72 -14.23
CA GLU A 441 18.64 17.34 -14.89
C GLU A 441 19.58 18.53 -15.10
N GLU A 442 19.03 19.69 -15.52
CA GLU A 442 19.81 20.92 -15.65
C GLU A 442 20.44 21.33 -14.31
N VAL A 443 19.64 21.36 -13.23
CA VAL A 443 20.14 21.74 -11.90
C VAL A 443 21.15 20.72 -11.36
N LEU A 444 20.92 19.41 -11.56
CA LEU A 444 21.88 18.36 -11.16
C LEU A 444 23.20 18.50 -11.90
N GLY A 445 23.18 18.88 -13.18
CA GLY A 445 24.37 19.16 -13.99
C GLY A 445 25.14 20.42 -13.56
N MET A 446 24.44 21.45 -13.06
CA MET A 446 25.06 22.69 -12.60
C MET A 446 25.75 22.57 -11.23
N VAL A 447 25.24 21.71 -10.35
CA VAL A 447 25.72 21.62 -8.97
C VAL A 447 27.00 20.80 -8.91
N LYS A 448 28.10 21.42 -8.48
CA LYS A 448 29.39 20.74 -8.33
C LYS A 448 29.29 19.54 -7.40
N VAL A 449 29.59 18.36 -7.95
CA VAL A 449 29.67 17.10 -7.22
C VAL A 449 30.88 17.12 -6.26
N PRO A 450 30.72 16.70 -4.99
CA PRO A 450 31.83 16.58 -4.08
C PRO A 450 32.82 15.51 -4.56
N LEU A 451 34.11 15.82 -4.45
CA LEU A 451 35.21 14.92 -4.82
C LEU A 451 35.38 13.77 -3.83
#